data_AF-A0A5E7BP22-F1
#
_entry.id   AF-A0A5E7BP22-F1
#
_cell.length_a   1.000
_cell.length_b   1.000
_cell.length_c   1.000
_cell.angle_alpha   90.00
_cell.angle_beta   90.00
_cell.angle_gamma   90.00
#
_symmetry.space_group_name_H-M   'P 1'
#
loop_
_entity.id
_entity.type
_entity.pdbx_description
1 polymer ?
#
loop_
_entity_poly.entity_id
_entity_poly.type
_entity_poly.pdbx_seq_one_letter_code
_entity_poly.pdbx_strand_id
1 'polypeptide(L)'
;MSMKLHKVLTIGGVVYPLVSDDVRLEMRTPGRATLTIKAAAPVKGLVTLDIGYNDSPLQRHFIGYVERCTSSNAIEQVLLCRELAAILANPLPLNLRHADLSTVLGEINQKTGLSFRVPDKAYAKVKAPFFYNLAAGYQAMDSLARVFGIADFMWQQQGDGELFVGSWADSFFGTRSPLQLPTELFNDYQGNQSAMIAALPGLRPGASINQGERITNVTLTGNQMAIRWKTQSAAA
;
A
#
# COMPACT_ATOMS: atom_id res chain seq x y z
N MET A 1 -30.79 11.21 3.28
CA MET A 1 -30.19 10.07 4.00
C MET A 1 -28.69 10.31 4.07
N SER A 2 -28.08 10.23 5.26
CA SER A 2 -26.63 10.42 5.40
C SER A 2 -25.90 9.19 4.85
N MET A 3 -24.94 9.36 3.94
CA MET A 3 -24.13 8.27 3.40
C MET A 3 -23.24 7.67 4.51
N LYS A 4 -23.49 6.42 4.87
CA LYS A 4 -22.72 5.70 5.89
C LYS A 4 -21.62 4.88 5.22
N LEU A 5 -20.38 5.02 5.68
CA LEU A 5 -19.28 4.17 5.26
C LEU A 5 -19.45 2.78 5.89
N HIS A 6 -19.53 1.74 5.06
CA HIS A 6 -19.51 0.35 5.47
C HIS A 6 -18.07 -0.15 5.54
N LYS A 7 -17.76 -0.90 6.59
CA LYS A 7 -16.45 -1.51 6.82
C LYS A 7 -16.62 -2.97 7.21
N VAL A 8 -15.85 -3.84 6.57
CA VAL A 8 -15.76 -5.26 6.93
C VAL A 8 -14.31 -5.57 7.24
N LEU A 9 -14.05 -5.94 8.50
CA LEU A 9 -12.76 -6.40 8.96
C LEU A 9 -12.80 -7.93 9.07
N THR A 10 -11.90 -8.59 8.35
CA THR A 10 -11.72 -10.04 8.41
C THR A 10 -10.32 -10.37 8.91
N ILE A 11 -10.22 -11.27 9.88
CA ILE A 11 -8.95 -11.76 10.43
C ILE A 11 -8.96 -13.27 10.41
N GLY A 12 -7.99 -13.88 9.73
CA GLY A 12 -7.89 -15.35 9.61
C GLY A 12 -9.14 -15.99 8.99
N GLY A 13 -9.86 -15.27 8.12
CA GLY A 13 -11.12 -15.72 7.51
C GLY A 13 -12.38 -15.48 8.36
N VAL A 14 -12.25 -14.91 9.56
CA VAL A 14 -13.38 -14.61 10.45
C VAL A 14 -13.65 -13.11 10.47
N VAL A 15 -14.91 -12.71 10.35
CA VAL A 15 -15.32 -11.30 10.45
C VAL A 15 -15.37 -10.88 11.92
N TYR A 16 -14.72 -9.75 12.26
CA TYR A 16 -14.72 -9.20 13.61
C TYR A 16 -15.43 -7.84 13.67
N PRO A 17 -16.21 -7.55 14.73
CA PRO A 17 -16.73 -6.20 14.96
C PRO A 17 -15.59 -5.22 15.21
N LEU A 18 -15.47 -4.23 14.32
CA LEU A 18 -14.49 -3.15 14.41
C LEU A 18 -15.01 -2.05 15.37
N VAL A 19 -14.19 -1.68 16.36
CA VAL A 19 -14.46 -0.60 17.32
C VAL A 19 -13.82 0.71 16.83
N SER A 20 -12.55 0.66 16.44
CA SER A 20 -11.82 1.82 15.90
C SER A 20 -10.73 1.38 14.93
N ASP A 21 -10.39 2.27 13.99
CA ASP A 21 -9.35 2.06 13.00
C ASP A 21 -8.50 3.32 12.77
N ASP A 22 -7.19 3.12 12.67
CA ASP A 22 -6.20 4.03 12.09
C ASP A 22 -5.39 3.21 11.08
N VAL A 23 -5.64 3.43 9.79
CA VAL A 23 -4.95 2.72 8.69
C VAL A 23 -4.14 3.72 7.90
N ARG A 24 -2.83 3.51 7.78
CA ARG A 24 -1.89 4.39 7.08
C ARG A 24 -1.27 3.64 5.92
N LEU A 25 -1.54 4.13 4.72
CA LEU A 25 -0.90 3.68 3.49
C LEU A 25 0.06 4.77 3.01
N GLU A 26 1.26 4.36 2.61
CA GLU A 26 2.33 5.28 2.22
C GLU A 26 2.99 4.79 0.92
N MET A 27 3.53 5.70 0.11
CA MET A 27 4.09 5.35 -1.20
C MET A 27 5.43 4.63 -1.13
N ARG A 28 6.20 4.79 -0.04
CA ARG A 28 7.59 4.29 0.08
C ARG A 28 7.82 3.29 1.21
N THR A 29 6.79 3.01 1.99
CA THR A 29 6.88 2.09 3.11
C THR A 29 5.60 1.26 3.15
N PRO A 30 5.67 -0.04 3.49
CA PRO A 30 4.48 -0.85 3.65
C PRO A 30 3.50 -0.20 4.63
N GLY A 31 2.22 -0.25 4.29
CA GLY A 31 1.16 0.29 5.11
C GLY A 31 1.08 -0.40 6.47
N ARG A 32 0.46 0.30 7.42
CA ARG A 32 0.27 -0.15 8.80
C ARG A 32 -1.15 0.16 9.25
N ALA A 33 -1.65 -0.62 10.19
CA ALA A 33 -2.93 -0.34 10.82
C ALA A 33 -2.87 -0.57 12.33
N THR A 34 -3.55 0.30 13.08
CA THR A 34 -3.94 0.05 14.47
C THR A 34 -5.45 -0.14 14.50
N LEU A 35 -5.90 -1.31 14.93
CA LEU A 35 -7.31 -1.67 14.91
C LEU A 35 -7.74 -2.10 16.32
N THR A 36 -8.88 -1.61 16.80
CA THR A 36 -9.51 -2.12 18.01
C THR A 36 -10.71 -2.96 17.59
N ILE A 37 -10.80 -4.19 18.10
CA ILE A 37 -11.85 -5.15 17.76
C ILE A 37 -12.52 -5.71 19.00
N LYS A 38 -13.78 -6.15 18.85
CA LYS A 38 -14.44 -6.95 19.89
C LYS A 38 -13.99 -8.40 19.78
N ALA A 39 -13.14 -8.83 20.71
CA ALA A 39 -12.69 -10.21 20.86
C ALA A 39 -12.21 -10.46 22.30
N ALA A 40 -12.68 -11.55 22.91
CA ALA A 40 -12.28 -11.93 24.27
C ALA A 40 -10.89 -12.58 24.33
N ALA A 41 -10.41 -13.16 23.22
CA ALA A 41 -9.13 -13.83 23.13
C ALA A 41 -8.24 -13.17 22.06
N PRO A 42 -6.90 -13.26 22.19
CA PRO A 42 -5.98 -12.78 21.18
C PRO A 42 -6.21 -13.44 19.81
N VAL A 43 -6.07 -12.66 18.75
CA VAL A 43 -6.22 -13.11 17.36
C VAL A 43 -4.89 -13.00 16.60
N LYS A 44 -4.74 -13.80 15.55
CA LYS A 44 -3.56 -13.80 14.66
C LYS A 44 -3.95 -14.16 13.24
N GLY A 45 -3.08 -13.86 12.28
CA GLY A 45 -3.24 -14.25 10.88
C GLY A 45 -3.43 -13.07 9.94
N LEU A 46 -3.89 -13.38 8.72
CA LEU A 46 -4.14 -12.39 7.67
C LEU A 46 -5.27 -11.45 8.06
N VAL A 47 -5.13 -10.17 7.72
CA VAL A 47 -6.08 -9.11 8.00
C VAL A 47 -6.50 -8.46 6.70
N THR A 48 -7.80 -8.34 6.46
CA THR A 48 -8.36 -7.50 5.39
C THR A 48 -9.34 -6.49 5.95
N LEU A 49 -9.22 -5.24 5.50
CA LEU A 49 -10.23 -4.20 5.72
C LEU A 49 -10.80 -3.78 4.38
N ASP A 50 -12.08 -4.07 4.18
CA ASP A 50 -12.83 -3.73 2.98
C ASP A 50 -13.80 -2.58 3.31
N ILE A 51 -13.86 -1.55 2.45
CA ILE A 51 -14.66 -0.34 2.67
C ILE A 51 -15.53 0.01 1.45
N GLY A 52 -16.70 0.59 1.69
CA GLY A 52 -17.61 1.02 0.61
C GLY A 52 -18.81 1.82 1.13
N TYR A 53 -19.58 2.42 0.23
CA TYR A 53 -20.81 3.14 0.57
C TYR A 53 -22.04 2.44 -0.01
N ASN A 54 -23.11 2.43 0.77
CA ASN A 54 -24.42 1.89 0.36
C ASN A 54 -24.27 0.45 -0.20
N ASP A 55 -24.96 0.15 -1.31
CA ASP A 55 -24.94 -1.15 -1.99
C ASP A 55 -23.75 -1.32 -2.97
N SER A 56 -22.78 -0.40 -2.98
CA SER A 56 -21.61 -0.54 -3.84
C SER A 56 -20.71 -1.67 -3.35
N PRO A 57 -20.04 -2.43 -4.25
CA PRO A 57 -19.07 -3.44 -3.85
C PRO A 57 -18.00 -2.85 -2.93
N LEU A 58 -17.71 -3.55 -1.83
CA LEU A 58 -16.64 -3.17 -0.93
C LEU A 58 -15.29 -3.31 -1.66
N GLN A 59 -14.43 -2.32 -1.46
CA GLN A 59 -13.07 -2.32 -2.01
C GLN A 59 -12.05 -2.55 -0.90
N ARG A 60 -11.02 -3.35 -1.21
CA ARG A 60 -9.95 -3.61 -0.25
C ARG A 60 -9.12 -2.36 0.00
N HIS A 61 -9.21 -1.84 1.22
CA HIS A 61 -8.38 -0.73 1.66
C HIS A 61 -7.07 -1.23 2.29
N PHE A 62 -7.11 -2.31 3.06
CA PHE A 62 -5.93 -2.88 3.71
C PHE A 62 -5.89 -4.40 3.53
N ILE A 63 -4.71 -4.93 3.24
CA ILE A 63 -4.40 -6.36 3.30
C ILE A 63 -3.03 -6.55 3.95
N GLY A 64 -2.96 -7.40 4.96
CA GLY A 64 -1.76 -7.56 5.76
C GLY A 64 -1.88 -8.71 6.74
N TYR A 65 -1.15 -8.61 7.84
CA TYR A 65 -1.19 -9.57 8.93
C TYR A 65 -1.16 -8.87 10.29
N VAL A 66 -1.67 -9.56 11.31
CA VAL A 66 -1.52 -9.13 12.71
C VAL A 66 -0.06 -9.32 13.12
N GLU A 67 0.66 -8.22 13.32
CA GLU A 67 2.02 -8.22 13.85
C GLU A 67 2.01 -8.37 15.37
N ARG A 68 1.05 -7.73 16.05
CA ARG A 68 0.88 -7.79 17.50
C ARG A 68 -0.59 -7.69 17.88
N CYS A 69 -1.00 -8.47 18.88
CA CYS A 69 -2.33 -8.41 19.48
C CYS A 69 -2.19 -8.24 20.99
N THR A 70 -2.85 -7.23 21.55
CA THR A 70 -2.82 -6.93 22.99
C THR A 70 -4.23 -6.70 23.51
N SER A 71 -4.54 -7.23 24.69
CA SER A 71 -5.84 -7.00 25.33
C SER A 71 -5.96 -5.54 25.80
N SER A 72 -7.07 -4.90 25.46
CA SER A 72 -7.45 -3.58 26.00
C SER A 72 -8.29 -3.73 27.27
N ASN A 73 -9.20 -4.71 27.25
CA ASN A 73 -10.08 -5.09 28.34
C ASN A 73 -10.60 -6.53 28.09
N ALA A 74 -11.51 -7.03 28.93
CA ALA A 74 -12.01 -8.40 28.85
C ALA A 74 -12.70 -8.78 27.52
N ILE A 75 -13.14 -7.81 26.71
CA ILE A 75 -13.92 -8.04 25.49
C ILE A 75 -13.29 -7.40 24.23
N GLU A 76 -12.16 -6.71 24.35
CA GLU A 76 -11.52 -5.99 23.24
C GLU A 76 -10.03 -6.30 23.11
N GLN A 77 -9.59 -6.41 21.86
CA GLN A 77 -8.18 -6.50 21.49
C GLN A 77 -7.77 -5.30 20.65
N VAL A 78 -6.55 -4.82 20.87
CA VAL A 78 -5.85 -3.85 20.01
C VAL A 78 -4.84 -4.61 19.17
N LEU A 79 -4.93 -4.42 17.85
CA LEU A 79 -4.11 -5.05 16.85
C LEU A 79 -3.18 -4.01 16.25
N LEU A 80 -1.89 -4.34 16.18
CA LEU A 80 -0.97 -3.71 15.25
C LEU A 80 -0.80 -4.63 14.05
N CYS A 81 -1.05 -4.07 12.87
CA CYS A 81 -0.99 -4.80 11.61
C CYS A 81 -0.02 -4.12 10.65
N ARG A 82 0.57 -4.91 9.77
CA ARG A 82 1.38 -4.43 8.64
C ARG A 82 0.92 -5.06 7.34
N GLU A 83 1.07 -4.33 6.24
CA GLU A 83 0.93 -4.90 4.90
C GLU A 83 1.91 -6.06 4.67
N LEU A 84 1.57 -6.99 3.76
CA LEU A 84 2.36 -8.20 3.49
C LEU A 84 3.80 -7.86 3.10
N ALA A 85 3.97 -6.79 2.33
CA ALA A 85 5.27 -6.27 1.91
C ALA A 85 6.22 -5.95 3.09
N ALA A 86 5.72 -5.82 4.33
CA ALA A 86 6.55 -5.60 5.51
C ALA A 86 7.53 -6.75 5.81
N ILE A 87 7.29 -7.95 5.27
CA ILE A 87 8.22 -9.07 5.38
C ILE A 87 9.61 -8.75 4.80
N LEU A 88 9.70 -7.80 3.86
CA LEU A 88 10.95 -7.32 3.25
C LEU A 88 11.83 -6.53 4.22
N ALA A 89 11.36 -6.24 5.45
CA ALA A 89 12.22 -5.69 6.50
C ALA A 89 13.27 -6.71 7.01
N ASN A 90 13.06 -8.01 6.75
CA ASN A 90 13.98 -9.07 7.15
C ASN A 90 15.17 -9.20 6.18
N PRO A 91 16.31 -9.75 6.64
CA PRO A 91 17.44 -10.09 5.78
C PRO A 91 17.01 -10.94 4.58
N LEU A 92 17.44 -10.55 3.39
CA LEU A 92 17.06 -11.23 2.15
C LEU A 92 18.30 -11.41 1.24
N PRO A 93 19.18 -12.37 1.57
CA PRO A 93 20.38 -12.60 0.77
C PRO A 93 20.02 -13.08 -0.64
N LEU A 94 20.58 -12.40 -1.65
CA LEU A 94 20.41 -12.72 -3.07
C LEU A 94 21.78 -12.76 -3.75
N ASN A 95 21.97 -13.70 -4.67
CA ASN A 95 23.17 -13.83 -5.49
C ASN A 95 22.80 -14.44 -6.84
N LEU A 96 22.43 -13.60 -7.79
CA LEU A 96 21.90 -13.99 -9.09
C LEU A 96 22.84 -13.53 -10.19
N ARG A 97 22.93 -14.34 -11.25
CA ARG A 97 23.71 -14.03 -12.46
C ARG A 97 22.79 -13.94 -13.66
N HIS A 98 23.09 -13.03 -14.59
CA HIS A 98 22.30 -12.83 -15.82
C HIS A 98 20.80 -12.71 -15.53
N ALA A 99 20.47 -11.93 -14.50
CA ALA A 99 19.10 -11.77 -14.02
C ALA A 99 18.44 -10.56 -14.66
N ASP A 100 17.20 -10.72 -15.10
CA ASP A 100 16.31 -9.59 -15.39
C ASP A 100 15.42 -9.29 -14.17
N LEU A 101 14.56 -8.28 -14.29
CA LEU A 101 13.67 -7.87 -13.20
C LEU A 101 12.79 -9.04 -12.72
N SER A 102 12.20 -9.79 -13.65
CA SER A 102 11.36 -10.94 -13.35
C SER A 102 12.12 -12.06 -12.63
N THR A 103 13.38 -12.31 -13.02
CA THR A 103 14.25 -13.29 -12.37
C THR A 103 14.51 -12.91 -10.90
N VAL A 104 14.83 -11.64 -10.64
CA VAL A 104 15.06 -11.16 -9.28
C VAL A 104 13.79 -11.28 -8.45
N LEU A 105 12.66 -10.79 -8.96
CA LEU A 105 11.38 -10.84 -8.25
C LEU A 105 10.86 -12.26 -8.04
N GLY A 106 11.17 -13.19 -8.96
CA GLY A 106 10.89 -14.62 -8.78
C GLY A 106 11.65 -15.23 -7.61
N GLU A 107 12.93 -14.89 -7.44
CA GLU A 107 13.71 -15.34 -6.27
C GLU A 107 13.17 -14.73 -4.97
N ILE A 108 12.79 -13.45 -5.00
CA ILE A 108 12.16 -12.80 -3.83
C ILE A 108 10.82 -13.47 -3.50
N ASN A 109 10.01 -13.79 -4.50
CA ASN A 109 8.76 -14.52 -4.32
C ASN A 109 9.00 -15.87 -3.62
N GLN A 110 9.96 -16.67 -4.09
CA GLN A 110 10.27 -17.98 -3.47
C GLN A 110 10.67 -17.86 -2.00
N LYS A 111 11.40 -16.79 -1.63
CA LYS A 111 11.86 -16.59 -0.25
C LYS A 111 10.81 -15.97 0.67
N THR A 112 9.83 -15.24 0.14
CA THR A 112 8.92 -14.39 0.94
C THR A 112 7.44 -14.73 0.78
N GLY A 113 7.06 -15.44 -0.28
CA GLY A 113 5.68 -15.66 -0.68
C GLY A 113 4.98 -14.44 -1.29
N LEU A 114 5.68 -13.31 -1.49
CA LEU A 114 5.10 -12.11 -2.11
C LEU A 114 4.90 -12.31 -3.61
N SER A 115 3.70 -11.99 -4.11
CA SER A 115 3.41 -11.96 -5.55
C SER A 115 3.74 -10.59 -6.14
N PHE A 116 4.24 -10.57 -7.37
CA PHE A 116 4.68 -9.36 -8.05
C PHE A 116 4.00 -9.16 -9.39
N ARG A 117 3.69 -7.91 -9.69
CA ARG A 117 3.23 -7.46 -11.00
C ARG A 117 4.28 -6.54 -11.63
N VAL A 118 4.75 -6.94 -12.81
CA VAL A 118 5.73 -6.20 -13.60
C VAL A 118 5.09 -5.80 -14.93
N PRO A 119 5.15 -4.53 -15.34
CA PRO A 119 4.63 -4.13 -16.64
C PRO A 119 5.53 -4.64 -17.77
N ASP A 120 4.94 -4.97 -18.94
CA ASP A 120 5.70 -5.40 -20.11
C ASP A 120 6.43 -4.21 -20.75
N LYS A 121 7.64 -3.92 -20.26
CA LYS A 121 8.49 -2.82 -20.69
C LYS A 121 9.92 -3.26 -20.92
N ALA A 122 10.64 -2.52 -21.76
CA ALA A 122 12.02 -2.83 -22.11
C ALA A 122 12.95 -2.94 -20.88
N TYR A 123 12.81 -2.06 -19.89
CA TYR A 123 13.62 -2.10 -18.66
C TYR A 123 13.46 -3.42 -17.89
N ALA A 124 12.29 -4.05 -17.95
CA ALA A 124 12.04 -5.30 -17.24
C ALA A 124 12.77 -6.50 -17.87
N LYS A 125 13.21 -6.36 -19.12
CA LYS A 125 13.92 -7.39 -19.91
C LYS A 125 15.44 -7.18 -19.93
N VAL A 126 15.93 -6.07 -19.40
CA VAL A 126 17.37 -5.79 -19.28
C VAL A 126 18.01 -6.84 -18.38
N LYS A 127 19.08 -7.46 -18.86
CA LYS A 127 19.84 -8.46 -18.11
C LYS A 127 20.98 -7.79 -17.37
N ALA A 128 20.95 -7.83 -16.05
CA ALA A 128 22.09 -7.49 -15.21
C ALA A 128 23.05 -8.68 -15.14
N PRO A 129 24.39 -8.47 -15.32
CA PRO A 129 25.35 -9.57 -15.22
C PRO A 129 25.34 -10.19 -13.81
N PHE A 130 25.15 -9.37 -12.78
CA PHE A 130 25.03 -9.78 -11.39
C PHE A 130 23.98 -8.94 -10.66
N PHE A 131 23.22 -9.59 -9.78
CA PHE A 131 22.38 -8.95 -8.77
C PHE A 131 22.64 -9.60 -7.42
N TYR A 132 23.10 -8.83 -6.45
CA TYR A 132 23.35 -9.31 -5.09
C TYR A 132 22.71 -8.41 -4.05
N ASN A 133 22.28 -9.01 -2.95
CA ASN A 133 21.85 -8.29 -1.75
C ASN A 133 22.33 -9.06 -0.53
N LEU A 134 22.84 -8.34 0.46
CA LEU A 134 23.20 -8.89 1.78
C LEU A 134 22.43 -8.18 2.92
N ALA A 135 21.61 -7.18 2.58
CA ALA A 135 20.83 -6.40 3.53
C ALA A 135 19.38 -6.93 3.62
N ALA A 136 18.46 -6.12 4.15
CA ALA A 136 17.05 -6.47 4.13
C ALA A 136 16.47 -6.43 2.69
N GLY A 137 15.29 -7.03 2.52
CA GLY A 137 14.58 -7.04 1.25
C GLY A 137 14.28 -5.64 0.70
N TYR A 138 14.04 -4.64 1.55
CA TYR A 138 13.81 -3.26 1.10
C TYR A 138 14.97 -2.72 0.26
N GLN A 139 16.22 -2.95 0.69
CA GLN A 139 17.39 -2.50 -0.07
C GLN A 139 17.50 -3.23 -1.41
N ALA A 140 17.14 -4.52 -1.47
CA ALA A 140 17.06 -5.25 -2.74
C ALA A 140 16.03 -4.58 -3.67
N MET A 141 14.81 -4.32 -3.18
CA MET A 141 13.74 -3.70 -3.96
C MET A 141 14.11 -2.29 -4.45
N ASP A 142 14.66 -1.44 -3.58
CA ASP A 142 15.04 -0.07 -3.93
C ASP A 142 16.21 -0.04 -4.95
N SER A 143 17.09 -1.04 -4.93
CA SER A 143 18.20 -1.12 -5.87
C SER A 143 17.76 -1.41 -7.32
N LEU A 144 16.57 -2.00 -7.53
CA LEU A 144 16.04 -2.37 -8.84
C LEU A 144 15.96 -1.15 -9.78
N ALA A 145 15.62 0.02 -9.24
CA ALA A 145 15.58 1.28 -10.00
C ALA A 145 16.89 1.53 -10.76
N ARG A 146 18.01 1.40 -10.05
CA ARG A 146 19.34 1.68 -10.59
C ARG A 146 19.83 0.55 -11.49
N VAL A 147 19.62 -0.70 -11.07
CA VAL A 147 20.11 -1.88 -11.80
C VAL A 147 19.47 -1.98 -13.19
N PHE A 148 18.17 -1.71 -13.27
CA PHE A 148 17.40 -1.88 -14.51
C PHE A 148 17.06 -0.54 -15.20
N GLY A 149 17.54 0.60 -14.67
CA GLY A 149 17.35 1.91 -15.28
C GLY A 149 15.88 2.36 -15.32
N ILE A 150 15.12 2.11 -14.25
CA ILE A 150 13.68 2.37 -14.21
C ILE A 150 13.41 3.80 -13.73
N ALA A 151 12.89 4.64 -14.62
CA ALA A 151 12.53 6.03 -14.29
C ALA A 151 11.32 6.11 -13.35
N ASP A 152 11.37 7.04 -12.38
CA ASP A 152 10.31 7.22 -11.35
C ASP A 152 9.85 5.88 -10.76
N PHE A 153 10.83 5.06 -10.38
CA PHE A 153 10.61 3.71 -9.87
C PHE A 153 9.79 3.71 -8.58
N MET A 154 8.89 2.75 -8.49
CA MET A 154 8.17 2.41 -7.27
C MET A 154 7.96 0.91 -7.18
N TRP A 155 7.86 0.44 -5.93
CA TRP A 155 7.25 -0.85 -5.62
C TRP A 155 6.15 -0.62 -4.58
N GLN A 156 4.96 -1.16 -4.82
CA GLN A 156 3.81 -0.87 -3.95
C GLN A 156 2.81 -2.02 -3.94
N GLN A 157 2.40 -2.43 -2.73
CA GLN A 157 1.32 -3.37 -2.52
C GLN A 157 -0.03 -2.79 -2.95
N GLN A 158 -0.75 -3.53 -3.79
CA GLN A 158 -2.07 -3.21 -4.29
C GLN A 158 -3.17 -3.84 -3.43
N GLY A 159 -4.43 -3.52 -3.73
CA GLY A 159 -5.58 -4.00 -2.94
C GLY A 159 -5.78 -5.53 -2.99
N ASP A 160 -5.24 -6.21 -3.98
CA ASP A 160 -5.23 -7.68 -4.11
C ASP A 160 -4.06 -8.35 -3.36
N GLY A 161 -3.11 -7.56 -2.82
CA GLY A 161 -1.92 -8.04 -2.15
C GLY A 161 -0.71 -8.24 -3.08
N GLU A 162 -0.86 -8.12 -4.40
CA GLU A 162 0.30 -8.11 -5.31
C GLU A 162 1.11 -6.83 -5.15
N LEU A 163 2.43 -6.92 -5.30
CA LEU A 163 3.31 -5.77 -5.35
C LEU A 163 3.55 -5.38 -6.81
N PHE A 164 3.08 -4.20 -7.21
CA PHE A 164 3.54 -3.58 -8.45
C PHE A 164 5.02 -3.24 -8.32
N VAL A 165 5.82 -3.47 -9.36
CA VAL A 165 7.24 -3.11 -9.42
C VAL A 165 7.56 -2.55 -10.80
N GLY A 166 7.91 -1.27 -10.89
CA GLY A 166 8.19 -0.61 -12.17
C GLY A 166 8.18 0.90 -12.09
N SER A 167 8.12 1.56 -13.24
CA SER A 167 7.91 3.00 -13.31
C SER A 167 6.50 3.36 -12.84
N TRP A 168 6.36 4.46 -12.10
CA TRP A 168 5.03 4.96 -11.71
C TRP A 168 4.11 5.17 -12.91
N ALA A 169 4.63 5.66 -14.04
CA ALA A 169 3.84 5.90 -15.25
C ALA A 169 3.21 4.62 -15.83
N ASP A 170 3.80 3.46 -15.53
CA ASP A 170 3.31 2.15 -15.97
C ASP A 170 2.42 1.46 -14.92
N SER A 171 2.23 2.10 -13.76
CA SER A 171 1.37 1.59 -12.69
C SER A 171 -0.10 1.78 -13.03
N PHE A 172 -0.95 1.11 -12.25
CA PHE A 172 -2.40 1.31 -12.28
C PHE A 172 -2.79 2.78 -12.10
N PHE A 173 -2.03 3.54 -11.30
CA PHE A 173 -2.31 4.95 -11.04
C PHE A 173 -1.75 5.87 -12.13
N GLY A 174 -0.53 5.61 -12.62
CA GLY A 174 0.12 6.47 -13.61
C GLY A 174 -0.49 6.39 -15.01
N THR A 175 -1.20 5.30 -15.32
CA THR A 175 -1.92 5.14 -16.59
C THR A 175 -3.31 5.77 -16.60
N ARG A 176 -3.76 6.35 -15.48
CA ARG A 176 -5.11 6.90 -15.32
C ARG A 176 -5.10 8.42 -15.21
N SER A 177 -6.19 9.02 -15.68
CA SER A 177 -6.41 10.46 -15.53
C SER A 177 -6.49 10.85 -14.05
N PRO A 178 -5.99 12.05 -13.68
CA PRO A 178 -6.08 12.54 -12.31
C PRO A 178 -7.51 12.59 -11.78
N LEU A 179 -7.69 12.11 -10.55
CA LEU A 179 -8.96 12.21 -9.84
C LEU A 179 -9.26 13.69 -9.55
N GLN A 180 -10.42 14.17 -9.99
CA GLN A 180 -10.84 15.53 -9.70
C GLN A 180 -11.45 15.58 -8.30
N LEU A 181 -10.79 16.29 -7.41
CA LEU A 181 -11.26 16.52 -6.05
C LEU A 181 -11.82 17.95 -5.95
N PRO A 182 -13.03 18.14 -5.41
CA PRO A 182 -13.62 19.47 -5.25
C PRO A 182 -12.68 20.41 -4.48
N THR A 183 -12.54 21.65 -4.97
CA THR A 183 -11.65 22.67 -4.40
C THR A 183 -11.99 22.99 -2.94
N GLU A 184 -13.25 22.83 -2.55
CA GLU A 184 -13.77 23.06 -1.20
C GLU A 184 -13.21 22.07 -0.17
N LEU A 185 -12.62 20.96 -0.63
CA LEU A 185 -11.93 20.00 0.25
C LEU A 185 -10.52 20.48 0.66
N PHE A 186 -10.01 21.53 0.00
CA PHE A 186 -8.68 22.06 0.18
C PHE A 186 -8.75 23.45 0.80
N ASN A 187 -8.99 23.51 2.11
CA ASN A 187 -9.07 24.80 2.82
C ASN A 187 -7.82 25.67 2.64
N ASP A 188 -6.65 25.08 2.37
CA ASP A 188 -5.38 25.79 2.17
C ASP A 188 -4.50 25.13 1.09
N TYR A 189 -4.89 25.27 -0.18
CA TYR A 189 -4.18 24.70 -1.36
C TYR A 189 -2.67 25.05 -1.42
N GLN A 190 -2.17 25.99 -0.61
CA GLN A 190 -0.81 26.51 -0.65
C GLN A 190 0.06 26.23 0.59
N GLY A 191 -0.49 25.72 1.71
CA GLY A 191 0.27 25.61 2.96
C GLY A 191 1.00 24.28 3.18
N ASN A 192 0.30 23.15 3.07
CA ASN A 192 0.78 21.87 3.63
C ASN A 192 0.59 20.62 2.74
N GLN A 193 0.13 20.78 1.48
CA GLN A 193 -0.08 19.67 0.53
C GLN A 193 -0.86 18.49 1.15
N SER A 194 -1.90 18.80 1.94
CA SER A 194 -2.71 17.82 2.66
C SER A 194 -4.16 18.24 2.76
N ALA A 195 -5.08 17.27 2.82
CA ALA A 195 -6.51 17.51 2.97
C ALA A 195 -7.20 16.40 3.78
N MET A 196 -8.31 16.76 4.43
CA MET A 196 -9.24 15.81 5.05
C MET A 196 -10.46 15.67 4.16
N ILE A 197 -10.74 14.45 3.72
CA ILE A 197 -11.85 14.15 2.81
C ILE A 197 -12.74 13.04 3.38
N ALA A 198 -13.97 12.93 2.89
CA ALA A 198 -14.75 11.71 3.10
C ALA A 198 -13.95 10.52 2.53
N ALA A 199 -14.03 9.36 3.19
CA ALA A 199 -13.31 8.18 2.71
C ALA A 199 -13.65 7.91 1.24
N LEU A 200 -12.64 7.69 0.40
CA LEU A 200 -12.85 7.33 -1.01
C LEU A 200 -12.40 5.87 -1.20
N PRO A 201 -13.33 4.91 -1.28
CA PRO A 201 -12.99 3.51 -1.56
C PRO A 201 -12.12 3.40 -2.81
N GLY A 202 -11.00 2.69 -2.68
CA GLY A 202 -10.02 2.52 -3.76
C GLY A 202 -8.92 3.58 -3.83
N LEU A 203 -9.03 4.69 -3.07
CA LEU A 203 -7.97 5.68 -2.99
C LEU A 203 -6.76 5.10 -2.25
N ARG A 204 -5.59 5.16 -2.90
CA ARG A 204 -4.30 4.72 -2.36
C ARG A 204 -3.20 5.71 -2.75
N PRO A 205 -2.05 5.71 -2.06
CA PRO A 205 -0.87 6.45 -2.52
C PRO A 205 -0.49 6.05 -3.95
N GLY A 206 0.05 6.99 -4.71
CA GLY A 206 0.36 6.85 -6.14
C GLY A 206 -0.69 7.44 -7.06
N ALA A 207 -1.96 7.56 -6.63
CA ALA A 207 -3.00 8.23 -7.40
C ALA A 207 -2.66 9.71 -7.66
N SER A 208 -2.91 10.17 -8.89
CA SER A 208 -2.88 11.60 -9.22
C SER A 208 -4.22 12.25 -8.91
N ILE A 209 -4.18 13.50 -8.47
CA ILE A 209 -5.36 14.35 -8.25
C ILE A 209 -5.23 15.64 -9.07
N ASN A 210 -6.36 16.27 -9.38
CA ASN A 210 -6.46 17.60 -9.98
C ASN A 210 -5.51 17.83 -11.17
N GLN A 211 -4.44 18.61 -10.98
CA GLN A 211 -3.49 19.03 -12.02
C GLN A 211 -2.32 18.05 -12.19
N GLY A 212 -2.33 16.92 -11.50
CA GLY A 212 -1.29 15.89 -11.55
C GLY A 212 -0.51 15.75 -10.24
N GLU A 213 -0.95 16.38 -9.15
CA GLU A 213 -0.36 16.16 -7.84
C GLU A 213 -0.48 14.69 -7.44
N ARG A 214 0.60 14.08 -6.94
CA ARG A 214 0.62 12.65 -6.60
C ARG A 214 0.44 12.44 -5.12
N ILE A 215 -0.60 11.70 -4.74
CA ILE A 215 -0.84 11.30 -3.35
C ILE A 215 0.33 10.43 -2.87
N THR A 216 0.94 10.80 -1.75
CA THR A 216 2.03 10.06 -1.10
C THR A 216 1.58 9.30 0.13
N ASN A 217 0.50 9.76 0.78
CA ASN A 217 -0.02 9.19 2.01
C ASN A 217 -1.55 9.22 2.00
N VAL A 218 -2.16 8.15 2.51
CA VAL A 218 -3.60 8.07 2.81
C VAL A 218 -3.73 7.48 4.21
N THR A 219 -4.36 8.22 5.12
CA THR A 219 -4.70 7.74 6.47
C THR A 219 -6.21 7.67 6.61
N LEU A 220 -6.76 6.47 6.75
CA LEU A 220 -8.18 6.26 7.06
C LEU A 220 -8.38 6.21 8.58
N THR A 221 -9.32 7.02 9.07
CA THR A 221 -9.77 6.99 10.47
C THR A 221 -11.25 7.31 10.50
N GLY A 222 -12.06 6.39 11.06
CA GLY A 222 -13.52 6.56 11.04
C GLY A 222 -14.03 6.70 9.60
N ASN A 223 -14.78 7.76 9.29
CA ASN A 223 -15.37 7.94 7.95
C ASN A 223 -14.59 8.89 7.05
N GLN A 224 -13.36 9.24 7.44
CA GLN A 224 -12.55 10.25 6.76
C GLN A 224 -11.18 9.71 6.37
N MET A 225 -10.61 10.31 5.33
CA MET A 225 -9.22 10.10 4.92
C MET A 225 -8.44 11.40 5.04
N ALA A 226 -7.29 11.35 5.72
CA ALA A 226 -6.25 12.36 5.60
C ALA A 226 -5.34 11.99 4.44
N ILE A 227 -5.27 12.83 3.41
CA ILE A 227 -4.38 12.63 2.26
C ILE A 227 -3.24 13.64 2.31
N ARG A 228 -2.06 13.23 1.84
CA ARG A 228 -0.94 14.12 1.53
C ARG A 228 -0.46 13.84 0.11
N TRP A 229 0.02 14.86 -0.58
CA TRP A 229 0.54 14.74 -1.93
C TRP A 229 1.84 15.51 -2.11
N LYS A 230 2.51 15.23 -3.23
CA LYS A 230 3.60 16.06 -3.76
C LYS A 230 3.15 16.67 -5.07
N THR A 231 3.56 17.90 -5.33
CA THR A 231 3.50 18.46 -6.69
C THR A 231 4.46 17.65 -7.56
N GLN A 232 3.99 17.17 -8.71
CA GLN A 232 4.87 16.48 -9.65
C GLN A 232 5.80 17.54 -10.25
N SER A 233 7.08 17.52 -9.87
CA SER A 233 8.08 18.31 -10.56
C SER A 233 8.08 17.84 -12.01
N ALA A 234 7.76 18.73 -12.96
CA ALA A 234 8.07 18.47 -14.35
C ALA A 234 9.58 18.24 -14.41
N ALA A 235 10.01 17.01 -14.66
CA ALA A 235 11.40 16.77 -15.00
C ALA A 235 11.64 17.50 -16.33
N ALA A 236 12.47 18.55 -16.28
CA ALA A 236 13.02 19.19 -17.46
C ALA A 236 13.98 18.24 -18.18
#